data_AF-A0A0M1P7D8-F1
#
_entry.id   AF-A0A0M1P7D8-F1
#
_cell.length_a   1.000
_cell.length_b   1.000
_cell.length_c   1.000
_cell.angle_alpha   90.00
_cell.angle_beta   90.00
_cell.angle_gamma   90.00
#
_symmetry.space_group_name_H-M   'P 1'
#
loop_
_entity.id
_entity.type
_entity.pdbx_description
1 polymer ?
#
loop_
_entity_poly.entity_id
_entity_poly.type
_entity_poly.pdbx_seq_one_letter_code
_entity_poly.pdbx_strand_id
1 'polypeptide(L)'
;MNYLESINKFIAAKQEAFVQVQGYEKDLLIFWRFLETKKVNEDTWNHVLGGANTDLVLECLKFYVDFNKVNSMSTANRFISVLAEYFQFAIEHQHISNKELYEEMNAPIYSDRSFRARINSWISKNLKDKEATRIFSESEIQKLIKDCNDTLDLLNNEESDYFDKKFVPALILKILVLTGMKYKKVPKLTLSDLNLRYGTIKINNYIIHMPHRLIDQFEMYLSLREDKTKSNFLFIKSNGDQIPEQTSNTAYFLGSLTTRTDIQGIIKYVIVQMLGKGISVDIISEFTGVGKTIIDDCLNFINKDLFNDRNTLLDARIRELNTFKHL
;
A
#
# COMPACT_ATOMS: atom_id res chain seq x y z
N MET A 1 16.99 33.27 -5.61
CA MET A 1 16.71 31.86 -5.31
C MET A 1 16.01 31.28 -6.52
N ASN A 2 16.62 30.29 -7.16
CA ASN A 2 15.97 29.62 -8.28
C ASN A 2 14.93 28.60 -7.79
N TYR A 3 14.12 28.10 -8.71
CA TYR A 3 13.01 27.20 -8.38
C TYR A 3 13.48 25.84 -7.83
N LEU A 4 14.61 25.32 -8.31
CA LEU A 4 15.16 24.06 -7.79
C LEU A 4 15.65 24.22 -6.34
N GLU A 5 16.26 25.35 -6.01
CA GLU A 5 16.68 25.67 -4.65
C GLU A 5 15.48 25.78 -3.70
N SER A 6 14.34 26.34 -4.15
CA SER A 6 13.12 26.39 -3.33
C SER A 6 12.49 25.02 -3.11
N ILE A 7 12.51 24.13 -4.11
CA ILE A 7 12.10 22.72 -3.93
C ILE A 7 12.97 22.04 -2.87
N ASN A 8 14.29 22.17 -2.98
CA ASN A 8 15.21 21.52 -2.05
C ASN A 8 14.99 21.99 -0.60
N LYS A 9 14.75 23.29 -0.40
CA LYS A 9 14.39 23.84 0.92
C LYS A 9 13.07 23.28 1.45
N PHE A 10 12.06 23.17 0.60
CA PHE A 10 10.77 22.57 0.97
C PHE A 10 10.92 21.09 1.38
N ILE A 11 11.66 20.31 0.59
CA ILE A 11 11.89 18.90 0.89
C ILE A 11 12.67 18.73 2.19
N ALA A 12 13.72 19.53 2.42
CA ALA A 12 14.48 19.50 3.66
C ALA A 12 13.60 19.81 4.88
N ALA A 13 12.82 20.89 4.82
CA ALA A 13 11.89 21.26 5.89
C ALA A 13 10.85 20.16 6.17
N LYS A 14 10.37 19.45 5.13
CA LYS A 14 9.45 18.33 5.28
C LYS A 14 10.12 17.07 5.86
N GLN A 15 11.37 16.80 5.51
CA GLN A 15 12.12 15.65 6.03
C GLN A 15 12.44 15.80 7.53
N GLU A 16 12.71 17.03 7.98
CA GLU A 16 12.90 17.33 9.40
C GLU A 16 11.60 17.14 10.21
N ALA A 17 10.45 17.47 9.62
CA ALA A 17 9.15 17.34 10.28
C ALA A 17 8.52 15.93 10.14
N PHE A 18 8.80 15.18 9.07
CA PHE A 18 8.13 13.91 8.74
C PHE A 18 9.08 12.91 8.06
N VAL A 19 8.97 11.62 8.43
CA VAL A 19 9.85 10.53 7.96
C VAL A 19 9.55 10.06 6.51
N GLN A 20 8.45 10.48 5.89
CA GLN A 20 8.04 10.00 4.55
C GLN A 20 7.73 11.13 3.56
N VAL A 21 8.77 11.63 2.88
CA VAL A 21 8.67 12.64 1.80
C VAL A 21 8.82 12.03 0.39
N GLN A 22 8.73 10.70 0.28
CA GLN A 22 8.98 9.99 -0.98
C GLN A 22 8.00 10.44 -2.09
N GLY A 23 8.58 10.91 -3.20
CA GLY A 23 7.85 11.25 -4.42
C GLY A 23 7.42 12.72 -4.56
N TYR A 24 7.59 13.56 -3.53
CA TYR A 24 7.23 14.99 -3.59
C TYR A 24 8.08 15.72 -4.62
N GLU A 25 9.39 15.46 -4.64
CA GLU A 25 10.32 16.01 -5.64
C GLU A 25 9.84 15.76 -7.07
N LYS A 26 9.48 14.50 -7.37
CA LYS A 26 8.99 14.10 -8.69
C LYS A 26 7.74 14.88 -9.10
N ASP A 27 6.82 15.11 -8.16
CA ASP A 27 5.60 15.88 -8.43
C ASP A 27 5.92 17.37 -8.67
N LEU A 28 6.83 17.96 -7.89
CA LEU A 28 7.25 19.35 -8.06
C LEU A 28 8.08 19.59 -9.33
N LEU A 29 8.81 18.58 -9.79
CA LEU A 29 9.48 18.60 -11.10
C LEU A 29 8.49 18.51 -12.27
N ILE A 30 7.36 17.83 -12.09
CA ILE A 30 6.27 17.87 -13.09
C ILE A 30 5.63 19.25 -13.11
N PHE A 31 5.43 19.87 -11.94
CA PHE A 31 4.97 21.25 -11.88
C PHE A 31 5.93 22.21 -12.58
N TRP A 32 7.25 22.02 -12.41
CA TRP A 32 8.26 22.78 -13.16
C TRP A 32 8.07 22.64 -14.67
N ARG A 33 7.95 21.42 -15.17
CA ARG A 33 7.72 21.15 -16.60
C ARG A 33 6.45 21.85 -17.10
N PHE A 34 5.39 21.87 -16.30
CA PHE A 34 4.19 22.63 -16.63
C PHE A 34 4.49 24.14 -16.74
N LEU A 35 5.23 24.72 -15.80
CA LEU A 35 5.64 26.13 -15.85
C LEU A 35 6.52 26.43 -17.08
N GLU A 36 7.40 25.50 -17.47
CA GLU A 36 8.19 25.63 -18.71
C GLU A 36 7.29 25.70 -19.95
N THR A 37 6.18 24.94 -20.02
CA THR A 37 5.20 25.07 -21.11
C THR A 37 4.52 26.45 -21.17
N LYS A 38 4.51 27.17 -20.04
CA LYS A 38 4.01 28.55 -19.92
C LYS A 38 5.13 29.60 -20.13
N LYS A 39 6.33 29.18 -20.57
CA LYS A 39 7.52 30.02 -20.78
C LYS A 39 8.04 30.70 -19.50
N VAL A 40 7.78 30.09 -18.35
CA VAL A 40 8.38 30.51 -17.08
C VAL A 40 9.82 30.01 -17.01
N ASN A 41 10.73 30.84 -16.51
CA ASN A 41 12.14 30.47 -16.31
C ASN A 41 12.56 30.63 -14.84
N GLU A 42 13.79 30.21 -14.51
CA GLU A 42 14.31 30.20 -13.14
C GLU A 42 14.38 31.58 -12.47
N ASP A 43 14.32 32.66 -13.25
CA ASP A 43 14.39 34.03 -12.75
C ASP A 43 13.00 34.70 -12.61
N THR A 44 11.97 34.13 -13.24
CA THR A 44 10.62 34.73 -13.31
C THR A 44 9.54 33.92 -12.59
N TRP A 45 9.87 32.71 -12.14
CA TRP A 45 8.89 31.80 -11.51
C TRP A 45 8.21 32.42 -10.29
N ASN A 46 8.94 33.14 -9.44
CA ASN A 46 8.40 33.73 -8.22
C ASN A 46 7.36 34.83 -8.52
N HIS A 47 7.59 35.63 -9.56
CA HIS A 47 6.64 36.63 -10.03
C HIS A 47 5.39 35.98 -10.63
N VAL A 48 5.56 34.93 -11.44
CA VAL A 48 4.44 34.19 -12.04
C VAL A 48 3.61 33.49 -10.97
N LEU A 49 4.25 32.86 -10.00
CA LEU A 49 3.57 32.21 -8.88
C LEU A 49 2.97 33.22 -7.90
N GLY A 50 3.47 34.46 -7.86
CA GLY A 50 2.85 35.56 -7.12
C GLY A 50 1.46 35.93 -7.64
N GLY A 51 1.21 35.75 -8.94
CA GLY A 51 -0.11 35.91 -9.57
C GLY A 51 -0.88 34.62 -9.81
N ALA A 52 -0.42 33.49 -9.23
CA ALA A 52 -1.11 32.21 -9.38
C ALA A 52 -2.46 32.20 -8.66
N ASN A 53 -3.41 31.45 -9.18
CA ASN A 53 -4.70 31.20 -8.54
C ASN A 53 -5.06 29.71 -8.69
N THR A 54 -6.20 29.31 -8.15
CA THR A 54 -6.68 27.92 -8.28
C THR A 54 -6.80 27.47 -9.75
N ASP A 55 -7.08 28.37 -10.70
CA ASP A 55 -7.16 28.00 -12.13
C ASP A 55 -5.81 27.58 -12.70
N LEU A 56 -4.72 28.26 -12.35
CA LEU A 56 -3.37 27.84 -12.74
C LEU A 56 -3.06 26.43 -12.21
N VAL A 57 -3.46 26.15 -10.97
CA VAL A 57 -3.26 24.82 -10.37
C VAL A 57 -4.15 23.76 -11.04
N LEU A 58 -5.38 24.10 -11.43
CA LEU A 58 -6.26 23.24 -12.23
C LEU A 58 -5.67 22.94 -13.61
N GLU A 59 -5.06 23.93 -14.27
CA GLU A 59 -4.35 23.72 -15.53
C GLU A 59 -3.15 22.79 -15.36
N CYS A 60 -2.38 22.96 -14.28
CA CYS A 60 -1.30 22.05 -13.95
C CYS A 60 -1.80 20.63 -13.69
N LEU A 61 -2.92 20.48 -12.98
CA LEU A 61 -3.54 19.17 -12.74
C LEU A 61 -3.95 18.49 -14.05
N LYS A 62 -4.58 19.23 -14.98
CA LYS A 62 -4.93 18.72 -16.31
C LYS A 62 -3.68 18.25 -17.06
N PHE A 63 -2.64 19.08 -17.08
CA PHE A 63 -1.35 18.72 -17.66
C PHE A 63 -0.77 17.44 -17.04
N TYR A 64 -0.76 17.33 -15.71
CA TYR A 64 -0.28 16.15 -15.00
C TYR A 64 -1.06 14.89 -15.38
N VAL A 65 -2.39 14.97 -15.43
CA VAL A 65 -3.27 13.87 -15.81
C VAL A 65 -2.98 13.40 -17.23
N ASP A 66 -2.86 14.33 -18.18
CA ASP A 66 -2.63 14.03 -19.59
C ASP A 66 -1.22 13.50 -19.87
N PHE A 67 -0.21 14.10 -19.22
CA PHE A 67 1.19 13.76 -19.38
C PHE A 67 1.52 12.39 -18.80
N ASN A 68 0.98 12.06 -17.60
CA ASN A 68 1.24 10.80 -16.91
C ASN A 68 0.16 9.73 -17.12
N LYS A 69 -0.87 10.00 -17.93
CA LYS A 69 -2.03 9.11 -18.14
C LYS A 69 -2.67 8.67 -16.82
N VAL A 70 -2.85 9.63 -15.90
CA VAL A 70 -3.42 9.36 -14.58
C VAL A 70 -4.90 9.06 -14.72
N ASN A 71 -5.35 7.93 -14.19
CA ASN A 71 -6.74 7.50 -14.24
C ASN A 71 -7.42 7.46 -12.86
N SER A 72 -6.67 7.62 -11.77
CA SER A 72 -7.17 7.47 -10.40
C SER A 72 -7.29 8.81 -9.68
N MET A 73 -8.44 9.02 -9.01
CA MET A 73 -8.65 10.18 -8.13
C MET A 73 -7.58 10.28 -7.04
N SER A 74 -7.18 9.14 -6.44
CA SER A 74 -6.18 9.11 -5.37
C SER A 74 -4.81 9.63 -5.79
N THR A 75 -4.38 9.33 -7.01
CA THR A 75 -3.09 9.80 -7.55
C THR A 75 -3.13 11.31 -7.79
N ALA A 76 -4.24 11.81 -8.35
CA ALA A 76 -4.45 13.23 -8.58
C ALA A 76 -4.54 14.03 -7.28
N ASN A 77 -5.28 13.53 -6.29
CA ASN A 77 -5.39 14.16 -4.96
C ASN A 77 -4.03 14.24 -4.27
N ARG A 78 -3.20 13.19 -4.34
CA ARG A 78 -1.84 13.23 -3.80
C ARG A 78 -1.00 14.33 -4.45
N PHE A 79 -1.02 14.41 -5.78
CA PHE A 79 -0.29 15.43 -6.53
C PHE A 79 -0.71 16.85 -6.12
N ILE A 80 -2.01 17.10 -6.01
CA ILE A 80 -2.55 18.39 -5.57
C ILE A 80 -2.16 18.72 -4.14
N SER A 81 -2.18 17.75 -3.22
CA SER A 81 -1.74 17.99 -1.84
C SER A 81 -0.27 18.43 -1.80
N VAL A 82 0.61 17.82 -2.61
CA VAL A 82 2.01 18.24 -2.72
C VAL A 82 2.12 19.68 -3.22
N LEU A 83 1.36 20.06 -4.25
CA LEU A 83 1.38 21.44 -4.75
C LEU A 83 0.86 22.42 -3.71
N ALA A 84 -0.25 22.11 -3.06
CA ALA A 84 -0.82 22.94 -2.01
C ALA A 84 0.19 23.16 -0.87
N GLU A 85 0.82 22.09 -0.37
CA GLU A 85 1.83 22.20 0.67
C GLU A 85 3.04 23.03 0.23
N TYR A 86 3.47 22.90 -1.03
CA TYR A 86 4.58 23.69 -1.57
C TYR A 86 4.22 25.17 -1.71
N PHE A 87 3.03 25.51 -2.24
CA PHE A 87 2.57 26.90 -2.33
C PHE A 87 2.48 27.54 -0.95
N GLN A 88 1.92 26.82 0.02
CA GLN A 88 1.84 27.30 1.40
C GLN A 88 3.23 27.57 1.99
N PHE A 89 4.16 26.62 1.84
CA PHE A 89 5.54 26.79 2.26
C PHE A 89 6.20 28.01 1.60
N ALA A 90 6.05 28.16 0.29
CA ALA A 90 6.66 29.26 -0.47
C ALA A 90 6.10 30.63 -0.06
N ILE A 91 4.80 30.72 0.28
CA ILE A 91 4.18 31.95 0.78
C ILE A 91 4.66 32.27 2.19
N GLU A 92 4.63 31.29 3.09
CA GLU A 92 5.01 31.46 4.51
C GLU A 92 6.49 31.85 4.67
N HIS A 93 7.36 31.35 3.80
CA HIS A 93 8.80 31.69 3.78
C HIS A 93 9.13 32.89 2.86
N GLN A 94 8.10 33.64 2.43
CA GLN A 94 8.24 34.84 1.60
C GLN A 94 9.01 34.62 0.29
N HIS A 95 9.01 33.39 -0.23
CA HIS A 95 9.58 33.05 -1.54
C HIS A 95 8.68 33.56 -2.68
N ILE A 96 7.38 33.59 -2.43
CA ILE A 96 6.36 34.19 -3.31
C ILE A 96 5.40 35.04 -2.48
N SER A 97 4.86 36.10 -3.07
CA SER A 97 3.79 36.91 -2.45
C SER A 97 2.48 36.63 -3.18
N ASN A 98 1.61 35.81 -2.58
CA ASN A 98 0.32 35.44 -3.17
C ASN A 98 -0.76 35.29 -2.10
N LYS A 99 -1.37 36.42 -1.73
CA LYS A 99 -2.42 36.46 -0.70
C LYS A 99 -3.71 35.79 -1.17
N GLU A 100 -4.06 35.95 -2.44
CA GLU A 100 -5.30 35.43 -3.01
C GLU A 100 -5.34 33.91 -2.96
N LEU A 101 -4.31 33.23 -3.48
CA LEU A 101 -4.23 31.77 -3.44
C LEU A 101 -4.16 31.24 -2.01
N TYR A 102 -3.47 31.94 -1.10
CA TYR A 102 -3.44 31.58 0.32
C TYR A 102 -4.84 31.60 0.93
N GLU A 103 -5.65 32.62 0.62
CA GLU A 103 -7.05 32.71 1.05
C GLU A 103 -7.92 31.62 0.42
N GLU A 104 -7.75 31.33 -0.88
CA GLU A 104 -8.47 30.23 -1.56
C GLU A 104 -8.16 28.86 -0.93
N MET A 105 -6.91 28.62 -0.56
CA MET A 105 -6.46 27.36 0.06
C MET A 105 -6.98 27.16 1.48
N ASN A 106 -7.16 28.26 2.23
CA ASN A 106 -7.69 28.25 3.59
C ASN A 106 -9.21 28.44 3.65
N ALA A 107 -9.87 28.69 2.52
CA ALA A 107 -11.32 28.87 2.48
C ALA A 107 -12.06 27.56 2.77
N PRO A 108 -13.20 27.62 3.51
CA PRO A 108 -14.00 26.45 3.83
C PRO A 108 -14.48 25.69 2.59
N ILE A 109 -14.60 24.36 2.68
CA ILE A 109 -14.93 23.47 1.55
C ILE A 109 -16.29 23.82 0.89
N TYR A 110 -17.23 24.39 1.63
CA TYR A 110 -18.54 24.80 1.09
C TYR A 110 -18.50 26.14 0.33
N SER A 111 -17.36 26.82 0.29
CA SER A 111 -17.19 28.10 -0.40
C SER A 111 -16.80 27.90 -1.86
N ASP A 112 -17.43 28.64 -2.78
CA ASP A 112 -17.14 28.53 -4.23
C ASP A 112 -15.70 28.93 -4.60
N ARG A 113 -15.11 29.88 -3.85
CA ARG A 113 -13.69 30.24 -3.96
C ARG A 113 -12.71 29.23 -3.35
N SER A 114 -13.20 28.15 -2.73
CA SER A 114 -12.31 27.18 -2.08
C SER A 114 -11.50 26.41 -3.12
N PHE A 115 -10.18 26.49 -2.96
CA PHE A 115 -9.22 25.69 -3.73
C PHE A 115 -9.61 24.21 -3.71
N ARG A 116 -9.88 23.66 -2.51
CA ARG A 116 -10.22 22.24 -2.34
C ARG A 116 -11.53 21.87 -3.04
N ALA A 117 -12.55 22.72 -2.93
CA ALA A 117 -13.85 22.45 -3.57
C ALA A 117 -13.74 22.40 -5.09
N ARG A 118 -13.06 23.39 -5.69
CA ARG A 118 -12.85 23.51 -7.14
C ARG A 118 -12.03 22.34 -7.69
N ILE A 119 -10.92 22.02 -7.04
CA ILE A 119 -10.05 20.90 -7.44
C ILE A 119 -10.79 19.56 -7.33
N ASN A 120 -11.44 19.29 -6.19
CA ASN A 120 -12.16 18.03 -5.98
C ASN A 120 -13.31 17.87 -6.96
N SER A 121 -14.05 18.95 -7.27
CA SER A 121 -15.13 18.94 -8.27
C SER A 121 -14.62 18.57 -9.66
N TRP A 122 -13.43 19.04 -10.04
CA TRP A 122 -12.81 18.63 -11.30
C TRP A 122 -12.36 17.17 -11.26
N ILE A 123 -11.67 16.75 -10.20
CA ILE A 123 -11.18 15.36 -10.03
C ILE A 123 -12.34 14.37 -10.08
N SER A 124 -13.43 14.63 -9.35
CA SER A 124 -14.57 13.72 -9.27
C SER A 124 -15.31 13.57 -10.60
N LYS A 125 -15.28 14.58 -11.46
CA LYS A 125 -15.93 14.58 -12.79
C LYS A 125 -15.09 13.90 -13.86
N ASN A 126 -13.76 13.88 -13.72
CA ASN A 126 -12.85 13.49 -14.80
C ASN A 126 -12.05 12.21 -14.52
N LEU A 127 -11.91 11.82 -13.26
CA LEU A 127 -11.13 10.64 -12.86
C LEU A 127 -12.04 9.61 -12.22
N LYS A 128 -11.60 8.35 -12.24
CA LYS A 128 -12.35 7.26 -11.60
C LYS A 128 -11.83 7.04 -10.20
N ASP A 129 -12.75 6.71 -9.28
CA ASP A 129 -12.33 6.07 -8.05
C ASP A 129 -11.62 4.77 -8.39
N LYS A 130 -10.60 4.45 -7.60
CA LYS A 130 -9.89 3.19 -7.79
C LYS A 130 -10.90 2.07 -7.58
N GLU A 131 -11.16 1.27 -8.61
CA GLU A 131 -12.04 0.10 -8.48
C GLU A 131 -11.60 -0.70 -7.25
N ALA A 132 -12.55 -0.97 -6.35
CA ALA A 132 -12.29 -1.72 -5.15
C ALA A 132 -11.66 -3.06 -5.56
N THR A 133 -10.47 -3.35 -5.05
CA THR A 133 -9.81 -4.62 -5.37
C THR A 133 -10.73 -5.76 -5.00
N ARG A 134 -11.14 -6.56 -6.00
CA ARG A 134 -12.04 -7.71 -5.84
C ARG A 134 -11.44 -8.68 -4.82
N ILE A 135 -12.26 -9.21 -3.92
CA ILE A 135 -11.81 -10.26 -2.99
C ILE A 135 -11.76 -11.59 -3.75
N PHE A 136 -10.77 -12.45 -3.46
CA PHE A 136 -10.75 -13.80 -4.01
C PHE A 136 -11.91 -14.63 -3.41
N SER A 137 -12.53 -15.51 -4.21
CA SER A 137 -13.48 -16.48 -3.67
C SER A 137 -12.76 -17.64 -2.96
N GLU A 138 -13.50 -18.37 -2.13
CA GLU A 138 -13.02 -19.61 -1.51
C GLU A 138 -12.46 -20.60 -2.55
N SER A 139 -13.20 -20.82 -3.65
CA SER A 139 -12.78 -21.72 -4.72
C SER A 139 -11.51 -21.25 -5.44
N GLU A 140 -11.33 -19.93 -5.62
CA GLU A 140 -10.11 -19.36 -6.19
C GLU A 140 -8.91 -19.58 -5.26
N ILE A 141 -9.09 -19.41 -3.94
CA ILE A 141 -8.03 -19.66 -2.95
C ILE A 141 -7.68 -21.14 -2.85
N GLN A 142 -8.66 -22.03 -2.83
CA GLN A 142 -8.41 -23.47 -2.80
C GLN A 142 -7.64 -23.94 -4.04
N LYS A 143 -8.03 -23.44 -5.22
CA LYS A 143 -7.31 -23.69 -6.46
C LYS A 143 -5.88 -23.14 -6.38
N LEU A 144 -5.70 -21.91 -5.93
CA LEU A 144 -4.38 -21.28 -5.77
C LEU A 144 -3.46 -22.09 -4.84
N ILE A 145 -3.98 -22.55 -3.70
CA ILE A 145 -3.22 -23.40 -2.75
C ILE A 145 -2.80 -24.69 -3.44
N LYS A 146 -3.70 -25.32 -4.19
CA LYS A 146 -3.40 -26.54 -4.95
C LYS A 146 -2.30 -26.29 -5.99
N ASP A 147 -2.44 -25.27 -6.82
CA ASP A 147 -1.47 -24.94 -7.86
C ASP A 147 -0.09 -24.57 -7.26
N CYS A 148 -0.07 -23.91 -6.10
CA CYS A 148 1.16 -23.64 -5.35
C CYS A 148 1.79 -24.93 -4.80
N ASN A 149 0.98 -25.87 -4.30
CA ASN A 149 1.48 -27.17 -3.87
C ASN A 149 2.08 -27.95 -5.03
N ASP A 150 1.36 -28.05 -6.15
CA ASP A 150 1.83 -28.73 -7.35
C ASP A 150 3.13 -28.10 -7.85
N THR A 151 3.25 -26.76 -7.79
CA THR A 151 4.52 -26.07 -8.10
C THR A 151 5.63 -26.51 -7.14
N LEU A 152 5.43 -26.41 -5.83
CA LEU A 152 6.48 -26.72 -4.86
C LEU A 152 6.92 -28.19 -4.90
N ASP A 153 6.04 -29.09 -5.29
CA ASP A 153 6.32 -30.54 -5.36
C ASP A 153 7.01 -30.96 -6.67
N LEU A 154 6.96 -30.13 -7.73
CA LEU A 154 7.52 -30.41 -9.07
C LEU A 154 9.05 -30.24 -9.16
N LEU A 155 9.80 -30.68 -8.14
CA LEU A 155 11.27 -30.57 -8.12
C LEU A 155 11.91 -31.23 -9.36
N ASN A 156 12.22 -30.40 -10.36
CA ASN A 156 13.14 -30.72 -11.44
C ASN A 156 14.34 -29.78 -11.31
N ASN A 157 15.48 -30.38 -10.95
CA ASN A 157 16.85 -29.87 -10.99
C ASN A 157 17.04 -28.37 -11.25
N GLU A 158 17.42 -27.66 -10.19
CA GLU A 158 18.45 -26.60 -10.14
C GLU A 158 18.40 -25.40 -11.11
N GLU A 159 17.35 -25.20 -11.92
CA GLU A 159 17.27 -23.97 -12.72
C GLU A 159 16.99 -22.75 -11.82
N SER A 160 17.96 -21.84 -11.75
CA SER A 160 17.87 -20.57 -11.01
C SER A 160 16.60 -19.78 -11.35
N ASP A 161 16.15 -19.85 -12.61
CA ASP A 161 14.94 -19.18 -13.07
C ASP A 161 13.66 -19.76 -12.45
N TYR A 162 13.61 -21.08 -12.29
CA TYR A 162 12.50 -21.75 -11.62
C TYR A 162 12.41 -21.35 -10.15
N PHE A 163 13.56 -21.34 -9.45
CA PHE A 163 13.64 -20.97 -8.04
C PHE A 163 13.08 -19.55 -7.80
N ASP A 164 13.52 -18.58 -8.61
CA ASP A 164 13.17 -17.17 -8.44
C ASP A 164 11.76 -16.80 -8.93
N LYS A 165 11.30 -17.43 -10.03
CA LYS A 165 10.03 -17.07 -10.67
C LYS A 165 8.85 -17.93 -10.25
N LYS A 166 9.09 -19.11 -9.67
CA LYS A 166 8.02 -20.06 -9.32
C LYS A 166 8.11 -20.52 -7.87
N PHE A 167 9.22 -21.13 -7.47
CA PHE A 167 9.33 -21.75 -6.14
C PHE A 167 9.18 -20.75 -5.00
N VAL A 168 10.01 -19.71 -4.98
CA VAL A 168 9.96 -18.65 -3.95
C VAL A 168 8.62 -17.91 -3.99
N PRO A 169 8.11 -17.46 -5.16
CA PRO A 169 6.75 -16.92 -5.27
C PRO A 169 5.63 -17.80 -4.73
N ALA A 170 5.65 -19.11 -5.00
CA ALA A 170 4.63 -20.04 -4.52
C ALA A 170 4.63 -20.12 -2.98
N LEU A 171 5.82 -20.21 -2.37
CA LEU A 171 5.96 -20.24 -0.93
C LEU A 171 5.49 -18.93 -0.28
N ILE A 172 5.81 -17.79 -0.90
CA ILE A 172 5.32 -16.46 -0.47
C ILE A 172 3.79 -16.39 -0.56
N LEU A 173 3.18 -16.85 -1.66
CA LEU A 173 1.72 -16.86 -1.79
C LEU A 173 1.06 -17.70 -0.70
N LYS A 174 1.63 -18.87 -0.35
CA LYS A 174 1.14 -19.67 0.78
C LYS A 174 1.23 -18.93 2.12
N ILE A 175 2.31 -18.20 2.37
CA ILE A 175 2.42 -17.34 3.57
C ILE A 175 1.36 -16.24 3.57
N LEU A 176 1.12 -15.59 2.43
CA LEU A 176 0.10 -14.55 2.32
C LEU A 176 -1.31 -15.10 2.54
N VAL A 177 -1.61 -16.29 2.04
CA VAL A 177 -2.88 -17.00 2.27
C VAL A 177 -3.03 -17.42 3.73
N LEU A 178 -1.95 -17.85 4.39
CA LEU A 178 -1.99 -18.25 5.80
C LEU A 178 -2.16 -17.05 6.75
N THR A 179 -1.52 -15.92 6.43
CA THR A 179 -1.31 -14.83 7.40
C THR A 179 -2.04 -13.54 7.06
N GLY A 180 -2.40 -13.32 5.79
CA GLY A 180 -2.93 -12.03 5.34
C GLY A 180 -1.92 -10.87 5.47
N MET A 181 -0.63 -11.14 5.71
CA MET A 181 0.35 -10.10 5.94
C MET A 181 0.56 -9.21 4.72
N LYS A 182 0.90 -7.93 4.95
CA LYS A 182 1.25 -7.02 3.86
C LYS A 182 2.53 -7.50 3.15
N TYR A 183 2.51 -7.62 1.82
CA TYR A 183 3.67 -8.09 1.05
C TYR A 183 4.99 -7.39 1.39
N LYS A 184 4.98 -6.06 1.58
CA LYS A 184 6.19 -5.28 1.94
C LYS A 184 6.89 -5.76 3.22
N LYS A 185 6.23 -6.58 4.04
CA LYS A 185 6.79 -7.20 5.25
C LYS A 185 7.44 -8.55 4.96
N VAL A 186 7.06 -9.25 3.90
CA VAL A 186 7.58 -10.58 3.54
C VAL A 186 9.11 -10.57 3.33
N PRO A 187 9.70 -9.63 2.55
CA PRO A 187 11.16 -9.55 2.41
C PRO A 187 11.91 -9.35 3.72
N LYS A 188 11.24 -8.82 4.75
CA LYS A 188 11.85 -8.46 6.04
C LYS A 188 11.84 -9.62 7.04
N LEU A 189 11.17 -10.72 6.72
CA LEU A 189 11.23 -11.93 7.52
C LEU A 189 12.66 -12.48 7.51
N THR A 190 13.08 -12.97 8.66
CA THR A 190 14.41 -13.53 8.89
C THR A 190 14.31 -15.01 9.20
N LEU A 191 15.44 -15.72 9.12
CA LEU A 191 15.50 -17.13 9.52
C LEU A 191 15.07 -17.32 10.98
N SER A 192 15.34 -16.36 11.87
CA SER A 192 14.89 -16.45 13.27
C SER A 192 13.38 -16.33 13.47
N ASP A 193 12.65 -15.82 12.46
CA ASP A 193 11.19 -15.79 12.50
C ASP A 193 10.58 -17.17 12.16
N LEU A 194 11.35 -18.09 11.57
CA LEU A 194 10.90 -19.43 11.21
C LEU A 194 11.43 -20.46 12.21
N ASN A 195 10.54 -21.23 12.81
CA ASN A 195 10.90 -22.32 13.71
C ASN A 195 10.26 -23.63 13.26
N LEU A 196 11.00 -24.37 12.44
CA LEU A 196 10.55 -25.65 11.87
C LEU A 196 10.40 -26.74 12.93
N ARG A 197 11.24 -26.73 13.96
CA ARG A 197 11.13 -27.69 15.09
C ARG A 197 9.76 -27.67 15.76
N TYR A 198 9.17 -26.48 15.93
CA TYR A 198 7.83 -26.32 16.50
C TYR A 198 6.76 -26.04 15.45
N GLY A 199 7.11 -26.05 14.16
CA GLY A 199 6.19 -25.73 13.07
C GLY A 199 5.56 -24.36 13.21
N THR A 200 6.33 -23.34 13.62
CA THR A 200 5.82 -21.98 13.86
C THR A 200 6.53 -20.93 13.02
N ILE A 201 5.81 -19.86 12.72
CA ILE A 201 6.38 -18.65 12.11
C ILE A 201 5.94 -17.42 12.90
N LYS A 202 6.88 -16.50 13.10
CA LYS A 202 6.66 -15.20 13.72
C LYS A 202 6.36 -14.14 12.66
N ILE A 203 5.21 -13.49 12.78
CA ILE A 203 4.81 -12.36 11.95
C ILE A 203 4.58 -11.16 12.86
N ASN A 204 5.36 -10.09 12.67
CA ASN A 204 5.44 -8.97 13.60
C ASN A 204 5.67 -9.48 15.04
N ASN A 205 4.72 -9.29 15.96
CA ASN A 205 4.85 -9.71 17.36
C ASN A 205 4.10 -11.00 17.70
N TYR A 206 3.54 -11.69 16.70
CA TYR A 206 2.70 -12.86 16.90
C TYR A 206 3.37 -14.10 16.35
N ILE A 207 3.22 -15.22 17.05
CA ILE A 207 3.71 -16.53 16.65
C ILE A 207 2.50 -17.40 16.32
N ILE A 208 2.48 -18.00 15.13
CA ILE A 208 1.40 -18.89 14.69
C ILE A 208 1.95 -20.23 14.23
N HIS A 209 1.12 -21.27 14.34
CA HIS A 209 1.44 -22.59 13.79
C HIS A 209 1.21 -22.62 12.27
N MET A 210 2.13 -23.29 11.58
CA MET A 210 2.03 -23.56 10.15
C MET A 210 1.42 -24.95 9.93
N PRO A 211 0.63 -25.15 8.86
CA PRO A 211 0.19 -26.49 8.46
C PRO A 211 1.37 -27.40 8.12
N HIS A 212 1.28 -28.69 8.42
CA HIS A 212 2.37 -29.67 8.23
C HIS A 212 3.01 -29.61 6.84
N ARG A 213 2.22 -29.64 5.77
CA ARG A 213 2.76 -29.56 4.40
C ARG A 213 3.56 -28.29 4.11
N LEU A 214 3.23 -27.18 4.77
CA LEU A 214 4.01 -25.95 4.63
C LEU A 214 5.34 -26.04 5.37
N ILE A 215 5.39 -26.76 6.49
CA ILE A 215 6.65 -27.07 7.22
C ILE A 215 7.59 -27.85 6.30
N ASP A 216 7.11 -28.95 5.70
CA ASP A 216 7.90 -29.79 4.79
C ASP A 216 8.43 -28.98 3.60
N GLN A 217 7.60 -28.09 3.05
CA GLN A 217 8.01 -27.21 1.95
C GLN A 217 9.02 -26.14 2.38
N PHE A 218 8.99 -25.67 3.63
CA PHE A 218 10.04 -24.82 4.16
C PHE A 218 11.34 -25.58 4.44
N GLU A 219 11.28 -26.84 4.88
CA GLU A 219 12.48 -27.69 5.02
C GLU A 219 13.18 -27.84 3.67
N MET A 220 12.41 -28.16 2.63
CA MET A 220 12.89 -28.21 1.24
C MET A 220 13.41 -26.85 0.75
N TYR A 221 12.73 -25.75 1.09
CA TYR A 221 13.21 -24.43 0.74
C TYR A 221 14.57 -24.13 1.37
N LEU A 222 14.75 -24.44 2.66
CA LEU A 222 15.98 -24.20 3.38
C LEU A 222 17.13 -25.05 2.85
N SER A 223 16.90 -26.32 2.48
CA SER A 223 17.95 -27.15 1.86
C SER A 223 18.42 -26.57 0.53
N LEU A 224 17.51 -26.07 -0.32
CA LEU A 224 17.86 -25.38 -1.57
C LEU A 224 18.52 -24.00 -1.35
N ARG A 225 18.43 -23.45 -0.15
CA ARG A 225 18.90 -22.12 0.23
C ARG A 225 20.29 -22.17 0.87
N GLU A 226 20.59 -23.20 1.65
CA GLU A 226 21.83 -23.33 2.43
C GLU A 226 23.08 -23.25 1.55
N ASP A 227 23.02 -23.78 0.34
CA ASP A 227 24.14 -23.72 -0.62
C ASP A 227 24.40 -22.31 -1.20
N LYS A 228 23.46 -21.37 -1.01
CA LYS A 228 23.41 -20.13 -1.79
C LYS A 228 23.85 -18.87 -1.04
N THR A 229 23.85 -18.80 0.30
CA THR A 229 24.22 -17.55 1.01
C THR A 229 24.33 -17.66 2.54
N LYS A 230 25.05 -16.70 3.14
CA LYS A 230 25.06 -16.39 4.60
C LYS A 230 24.04 -15.32 5.02
N SER A 231 23.11 -14.93 4.13
CA SER A 231 22.05 -13.96 4.46
C SER A 231 21.19 -14.44 5.64
N ASN A 232 20.73 -13.50 6.48
CA ASN A 232 19.78 -13.80 7.56
C ASN A 232 18.31 -13.65 7.12
N PHE A 233 18.05 -13.13 5.92
CA PHE A 233 16.69 -13.01 5.40
C PHE A 233 16.10 -14.37 5.07
N LEU A 234 14.85 -14.60 5.43
CA LEU A 234 14.15 -15.85 5.17
C LEU A 234 14.06 -16.07 3.66
N PHE A 235 13.47 -15.12 2.93
CA PHE A 235 13.30 -15.20 1.48
C PHE A 235 14.44 -14.50 0.73
N ILE A 236 15.09 -15.26 -0.15
CA ILE A 236 16.18 -14.81 -1.02
C ILE A 236 15.93 -15.22 -2.47
N LYS A 237 16.66 -14.57 -3.38
CA LYS A 237 16.83 -15.00 -4.76
C LYS A 237 17.89 -16.11 -4.87
N SER A 238 17.95 -16.74 -6.04
CA SER A 238 18.92 -17.77 -6.40
C SER A 238 20.37 -17.31 -6.28
N ASN A 239 20.63 -16.02 -6.46
CA ASN A 239 21.95 -15.40 -6.30
C ASN A 239 22.30 -15.02 -4.85
N GLY A 240 21.44 -15.32 -3.88
CA GLY A 240 21.67 -15.00 -2.47
C GLY A 240 21.12 -13.65 -1.99
N ASP A 241 20.69 -12.78 -2.91
CA ASP A 241 20.17 -11.45 -2.57
C ASP A 241 18.79 -11.54 -1.91
N GLN A 242 18.48 -10.54 -1.09
CA GLN A 242 17.13 -10.35 -0.57
C GLN A 242 16.13 -10.14 -1.73
N ILE A 243 14.93 -10.72 -1.60
CA ILE A 243 13.85 -10.44 -2.54
C ILE A 243 13.43 -8.96 -2.47
N PRO A 244 12.98 -8.34 -3.57
CA PRO A 244 12.60 -6.94 -3.60
C PRO A 244 11.32 -6.65 -2.78
N GLU A 245 11.16 -5.41 -2.30
CA GLU A 245 9.89 -4.97 -1.68
C GLU A 245 8.72 -4.89 -2.66
N GLN A 246 9.00 -4.83 -3.96
CA GLN A 246 8.02 -4.83 -5.04
C GLN A 246 7.52 -6.26 -5.31
N THR A 247 6.22 -6.37 -5.61
CA THR A 247 5.54 -7.66 -5.79
C THR A 247 5.76 -8.31 -7.16
N SER A 248 6.55 -7.74 -8.07
CA SER A 248 6.51 -8.04 -9.51
C SER A 248 6.57 -9.54 -9.84
N ASN A 249 7.52 -10.28 -9.26
CA ASN A 249 7.65 -11.72 -9.53
C ASN A 249 6.48 -12.52 -8.94
N THR A 250 6.10 -12.24 -7.69
CA THR A 250 4.99 -12.92 -7.03
C THR A 250 3.65 -12.63 -7.70
N ALA A 251 3.45 -11.39 -8.15
CA ALA A 251 2.26 -10.95 -8.88
C ALA A 251 2.20 -11.56 -10.28
N TYR A 252 3.32 -11.65 -10.99
CA TYR A 252 3.40 -12.32 -12.29
C TYR A 252 3.11 -13.82 -12.16
N PHE A 253 3.71 -14.47 -11.16
CA PHE A 253 3.42 -15.87 -10.87
C PHE A 253 1.95 -16.11 -10.53
N LEU A 254 1.36 -15.28 -9.66
CA LEU A 254 -0.09 -15.31 -9.37
C LEU A 254 -0.93 -15.17 -10.64
N GLY A 255 -0.53 -14.26 -11.55
CA GLY A 255 -1.18 -14.05 -12.85
C GLY A 255 -1.18 -15.29 -13.72
N SER A 256 -0.07 -16.05 -13.70
CA SER A 256 0.04 -17.31 -14.45
C SER A 256 -0.90 -18.42 -13.93
N LEU A 257 -1.31 -18.35 -12.66
CA LEU A 257 -2.21 -19.34 -12.03
C LEU A 257 -3.69 -18.93 -12.06
N THR A 258 -3.98 -17.64 -11.87
CA THR A 258 -5.32 -17.15 -11.52
C THR A 258 -5.88 -16.07 -12.44
N THR A 259 -5.15 -15.71 -13.51
CA THR A 259 -5.39 -14.54 -14.40
C THR A 259 -5.42 -13.18 -13.71
N ARG A 260 -5.12 -13.14 -12.40
CA ARG A 260 -5.07 -11.95 -11.56
C ARG A 260 -3.65 -11.73 -11.07
N THR A 261 -3.23 -10.49 -10.97
CA THR A 261 -1.90 -10.14 -10.44
C THR A 261 -1.99 -9.40 -9.10
N ASP A 262 -3.20 -9.21 -8.57
CA ASP A 262 -3.43 -8.42 -7.37
C ASP A 262 -3.28 -9.24 -6.07
N ILE A 263 -2.12 -9.10 -5.44
CA ILE A 263 -1.84 -9.70 -4.12
C ILE A 263 -2.81 -9.18 -3.04
N GLN A 264 -3.30 -7.95 -3.19
CA GLN A 264 -4.21 -7.34 -2.22
C GLN A 264 -5.56 -8.07 -2.14
N GLY A 265 -6.05 -8.68 -3.22
CA GLY A 265 -7.26 -9.50 -3.19
C GLY A 265 -7.15 -10.73 -2.28
N ILE A 266 -5.96 -11.36 -2.23
CA ILE A 266 -5.66 -12.50 -1.34
C ILE A 266 -5.64 -12.02 0.11
N ILE A 267 -4.91 -10.94 0.39
CA ILE A 267 -4.82 -10.34 1.73
C ILE A 267 -6.22 -10.00 2.26
N LYS A 268 -7.06 -9.37 1.44
CA LYS A 268 -8.44 -9.04 1.81
C LYS A 268 -9.27 -10.28 2.12
N TYR A 269 -9.14 -11.35 1.32
CA TYR A 269 -9.84 -12.60 1.60
C TYR A 269 -9.49 -13.13 2.99
N VAL A 270 -8.19 -13.18 3.34
CA VAL A 270 -7.74 -13.67 4.66
C VAL A 270 -8.25 -12.78 5.79
N ILE A 271 -8.21 -11.46 5.62
CA ILE A 271 -8.76 -10.51 6.61
C ILE A 271 -10.26 -10.72 6.81
N VAL A 272 -11.03 -10.91 5.73
CA VAL A 272 -12.47 -11.22 5.83
C VAL A 272 -12.70 -12.52 6.60
N GLN A 273 -11.88 -13.56 6.38
CA GLN A 273 -11.98 -14.80 7.16
C GLN A 273 -11.67 -14.57 8.65
N MET A 274 -10.61 -13.81 8.98
CA MET A 274 -10.25 -13.48 10.37
C MET A 274 -11.35 -12.70 11.09
N LEU A 275 -11.88 -11.67 10.43
CA LEU A 275 -12.98 -10.87 10.96
C LEU A 275 -14.25 -11.72 11.12
N GLY A 276 -14.53 -12.63 10.19
CA GLY A 276 -15.65 -13.58 10.28
C GLY A 276 -15.50 -14.59 11.42
N LYS A 277 -14.27 -14.83 11.90
CA LYS A 277 -13.97 -15.61 13.11
C LYS A 277 -13.92 -14.77 14.39
N GLY A 278 -14.28 -13.49 14.31
CA GLY A 278 -14.36 -12.61 15.48
C GLY A 278 -13.00 -12.14 16.01
N ILE A 279 -11.93 -12.24 15.23
CA ILE A 279 -10.63 -11.64 15.59
C ILE A 279 -10.79 -10.12 15.51
N SER A 280 -10.33 -9.40 16.55
CA SER A 280 -10.50 -7.94 16.61
C SER A 280 -9.69 -7.23 15.52
N VAL A 281 -10.20 -6.09 15.07
CA VAL A 281 -9.55 -5.23 14.05
C VAL A 281 -8.13 -4.85 14.47
N ASP A 282 -7.92 -4.55 15.76
CA ASP A 282 -6.61 -4.16 16.28
C ASP A 282 -5.60 -5.32 16.19
N ILE A 283 -5.99 -6.53 16.61
CA ILE A 283 -5.15 -7.73 16.50
C ILE A 283 -4.83 -8.01 15.03
N ILE A 284 -5.82 -7.94 14.14
CA ILE A 284 -5.60 -8.15 12.70
C ILE A 284 -4.62 -7.10 12.15
N SER A 285 -4.79 -5.83 12.51
CA SER A 285 -3.92 -4.76 12.02
C SER A 285 -2.47 -4.95 12.49
N GLU A 286 -2.26 -5.27 13.77
CA GLU A 286 -0.93 -5.54 14.32
C GLU A 286 -0.31 -6.83 13.75
N PHE A 287 -1.11 -7.89 13.61
CA PHE A 287 -0.64 -9.17 13.08
C PHE A 287 -0.23 -9.06 11.61
N THR A 288 -1.10 -8.49 10.78
CA THR A 288 -0.90 -8.43 9.32
C THR A 288 -0.04 -7.25 8.87
N GLY A 289 0.05 -6.19 9.68
CA GLY A 289 0.62 -4.91 9.29
C GLY A 289 -0.21 -4.17 8.22
N VAL A 290 -1.48 -4.53 8.06
CA VAL A 290 -2.41 -3.92 7.11
C VAL A 290 -3.06 -2.70 7.75
N GLY A 291 -3.13 -1.61 6.98
CA GLY A 291 -3.67 -0.34 7.45
C GLY A 291 -5.19 -0.33 7.51
N LYS A 292 -5.72 0.53 8.38
CA LYS A 292 -7.16 0.66 8.69
C LYS A 292 -8.06 0.74 7.46
N THR A 293 -7.70 1.51 6.44
CA THR A 293 -8.49 1.65 5.19
C THR A 293 -8.80 0.31 4.51
N ILE A 294 -7.86 -0.64 4.51
CA ILE A 294 -8.08 -1.95 3.89
C ILE A 294 -8.98 -2.82 4.78
N ILE A 295 -8.81 -2.76 6.09
CA ILE A 295 -9.62 -3.52 7.05
C ILE A 295 -11.06 -3.00 7.05
N ASP A 296 -11.26 -1.68 7.02
CA ASP A 296 -12.57 -1.04 6.91
C ASP A 296 -13.30 -1.47 5.63
N ASP A 297 -12.57 -1.56 4.52
CA ASP A 297 -13.12 -2.09 3.27
C ASP A 297 -13.53 -3.57 3.40
N CYS A 298 -12.76 -4.38 4.14
CA CYS A 298 -13.11 -5.78 4.41
C CYS A 298 -14.36 -5.94 5.30
N LEU A 299 -14.58 -5.02 6.26
CA LEU A 299 -15.77 -5.04 7.12
C LEU A 299 -17.08 -4.93 6.32
N ASN A 300 -17.06 -4.23 5.17
CA ASN A 300 -18.22 -4.12 4.29
C ASN A 300 -18.68 -5.46 3.70
N PHE A 301 -17.79 -6.44 3.58
CA PHE A 301 -18.11 -7.77 3.08
C PHE A 301 -18.74 -8.66 4.16
N ILE A 302 -18.50 -8.35 5.44
CA ILE A 302 -19.08 -9.05 6.60
C ILE A 302 -20.45 -8.47 6.98
N ASN A 303 -20.62 -7.16 6.83
CA ASN A 303 -21.81 -6.42 7.24
C ASN A 303 -23.11 -6.91 6.57
N LYS A 304 -23.03 -7.61 5.43
CA LYS A 304 -24.22 -8.04 4.67
C LYS A 304 -24.88 -9.33 5.20
N ASP A 305 -24.14 -10.22 5.87
CA ASP A 305 -24.64 -11.56 6.23
C ASP A 305 -24.71 -11.82 7.75
N LEU A 306 -24.17 -10.93 8.60
CA LEU A 306 -23.88 -11.23 10.03
C LEU A 306 -24.69 -10.41 11.06
N PHE A 307 -25.79 -9.74 10.67
CA PHE A 307 -26.54 -8.90 11.62
C PHE A 307 -27.14 -9.70 12.80
N ASN A 308 -27.60 -10.93 12.56
CA ASN A 308 -28.13 -11.81 13.62
C ASN A 308 -27.02 -12.39 14.53
N ASP A 309 -25.83 -12.64 13.99
CA ASP A 309 -24.69 -13.12 14.78
C ASP A 309 -24.08 -12.02 15.65
N ARG A 310 -24.19 -10.75 15.24
CA ARG A 310 -23.69 -9.63 16.03
C ARG A 310 -24.44 -9.40 17.33
N ASN A 311 -25.76 -9.53 17.32
CA ASN A 311 -26.54 -9.38 18.54
C ASN A 311 -26.23 -10.53 19.51
N THR A 312 -26.14 -11.76 18.99
CA THR A 312 -25.77 -12.94 19.77
C THR A 312 -24.36 -12.83 20.34
N LEU A 313 -23.39 -12.37 19.54
CA LEU A 313 -22.01 -12.15 19.97
C LEU A 313 -21.93 -11.03 21.01
N LEU A 314 -22.61 -9.91 20.79
CA LEU A 314 -22.64 -8.79 21.72
C LEU A 314 -23.26 -9.22 23.05
N ASP A 315 -24.40 -9.91 23.02
CA ASP A 315 -25.06 -10.45 24.22
C ASP A 315 -24.15 -11.43 24.95
N ALA A 316 -23.50 -12.37 24.24
CA ALA A 316 -22.54 -13.29 24.83
C ALA A 316 -21.38 -12.55 25.52
N ARG A 317 -20.80 -11.53 24.87
CA ARG A 317 -19.70 -10.73 25.44
C ARG A 317 -20.14 -9.85 26.61
N ILE A 318 -21.35 -9.30 26.57
CA ILE A 318 -21.92 -8.53 27.69
C ILE A 318 -22.13 -9.44 28.90
N ARG A 319 -22.62 -10.67 28.69
CA ARG A 319 -22.79 -11.66 29.78
C ARG A 319 -21.47 -12.12 30.39
N GLU A 320 -20.37 -12.05 29.65
CA GLU A 320 -19.02 -12.33 30.15
C GLU A 320 -18.45 -11.21 31.03
N LEU A 321 -19.01 -9.99 30.99
CA LEU A 321 -18.50 -8.87 31.77
C LEU A 321 -18.61 -9.14 33.27
N ASN A 322 -17.55 -8.81 34.01
CA ASN A 322 -17.57 -8.92 35.47
C ASN A 322 -18.69 -8.10 36.09
N THR A 323 -19.01 -6.93 35.53
CA THR A 323 -20.13 -6.10 35.97
C THR A 323 -21.48 -6.78 35.78
N PHE A 324 -21.66 -7.55 34.70
CA PHE A 324 -22.89 -8.30 34.46
C PHE A 324 -23.12 -9.37 35.54
N LYS A 325 -22.04 -9.95 36.10
CA LYS A 325 -22.13 -10.90 37.22
C LYS A 325 -22.53 -10.24 38.55
N HIS A 326 -22.50 -8.91 38.63
CA HIS A 326 -22.80 -8.14 39.84
C HIS A 326 -24.09 -7.32 39.73
N LEU A 327 -24.78 -7.38 38.58
CA LEU A 327 -26.11 -6.79 38.34
C LEU A 327 -27.20 -7.84 38.54
#